data_AF-A0A5K1DAP3-F1
#
_entry.id   AF-A0A5K1DAP3-F1
#
_cell.length_a   1.000
_cell.length_b   1.000
_cell.length_c   1.000
_cell.angle_alpha   90.00
_cell.angle_beta   90.00
_cell.angle_gamma   90.00
#
_symmetry.space_group_name_H-M   'P 1'
#
loop_
_entity.id
_entity.type
_entity.pdbx_description
1 polymer ?
#
loop_
_entity_poly.entity_id
_entity_poly.type
_entity_poly.pdbx_seq_one_letter_code
_entity_poly.pdbx_strand_id
1 'polypeptide(L)'
;NQLLDIGRQIKQKKKKKKKKTVAGIDQDELLDPLLLADPDSCFFEFMGVSIHHKISSAEGDQWEESKCSSSRSCRLGLPMILLHGFGATVFSWRKVMKPLAHLVGSSVLAFDRPAFGLTSRVDYPPKPSSALMAASTHLSPYSTAFSSLVTLSFMDKLKGSDKAILVG
;
A
#
# COMPACT_ATOMS: atom_id res chain seq x y z
N ASN A 1 20.56 48.92 35.05
CA ASN A 1 20.13 48.75 33.64
C ASN A 1 21.09 47.91 32.80
N GLN A 2 21.52 46.74 33.30
CA GLN A 2 22.30 45.76 32.49
C GLN A 2 21.75 44.33 32.59
N LEU A 3 20.77 44.09 33.49
CA LEU A 3 20.12 42.78 33.66
C LEU A 3 18.85 42.60 32.82
N LEU A 4 18.37 43.66 32.15
CA LEU A 4 17.22 43.58 31.23
C LEU A 4 17.61 43.24 29.79
N ASP A 5 18.89 43.29 29.43
CA ASP A 5 19.36 43.00 28.06
C ASP A 5 19.74 41.53 27.84
N ILE A 6 20.01 40.76 28.89
CA ILE A 6 20.32 39.33 28.77
C ILE A 6 19.05 38.51 28.49
N GLY A 7 17.89 38.94 29.01
CA GLY A 7 16.60 38.29 28.79
C GLY A 7 16.05 38.44 27.37
N ARG A 8 16.56 39.40 26.57
CA ARG A 8 16.06 39.68 25.22
C ARG A 8 16.74 38.87 24.12
N GLN A 9 17.92 38.30 24.37
CA GLN A 9 18.66 37.51 23.39
C GLN A 9 18.33 36.00 23.39
N ILE A 10 17.59 35.50 24.39
CA ILE A 10 17.07 34.12 24.40
C ILE A 10 15.73 34.01 23.62
N LYS A 11 15.26 35.11 23.02
CA LYS A 11 14.09 35.09 22.15
C LYS A 11 14.47 34.56 20.75
N GLN A 12 14.37 33.24 20.62
CA GLN A 12 14.00 32.56 19.38
C GLN A 12 14.98 32.67 18.21
N LYS A 13 16.18 32.07 18.34
CA LYS A 13 16.70 31.28 17.21
C LYS A 13 15.84 30.01 17.07
N LYS A 14 14.56 30.17 16.68
CA LYS A 14 13.83 29.08 16.04
C LYS A 14 14.65 28.80 14.78
N LYS A 15 15.47 27.74 14.80
CA LYS A 15 16.07 27.17 13.59
C LYS A 15 14.91 27.07 12.60
N LYS A 16 14.88 27.93 11.58
CA LYS A 16 13.92 27.81 10.48
C LYS A 16 14.11 26.39 9.96
N LYS A 17 13.17 25.48 10.25
CA LYS A 17 13.14 24.18 9.59
C LYS A 17 13.21 24.51 8.10
N LYS A 18 14.25 24.02 7.41
CA LYS A 18 14.34 24.21 5.96
C LYS A 18 13.06 23.59 5.40
N LYS A 19 12.17 24.42 4.84
CA LYS A 19 10.96 23.95 4.15
C LYS A 19 11.41 22.93 3.12
N LYS A 20 10.95 21.69 3.28
CA LYS A 20 11.27 20.63 2.34
C LYS A 20 10.22 20.70 1.26
N THR A 21 10.54 21.38 0.17
CA THR A 21 9.63 21.46 -0.97
C THR A 21 9.89 20.29 -1.92
N VAL A 22 8.83 19.62 -2.37
CA VAL A 22 8.88 18.62 -3.45
C VAL A 22 7.85 19.03 -4.50
N ALA A 23 8.29 19.16 -5.75
CA ALA A 23 7.45 19.63 -6.85
C ALA A 23 6.69 20.94 -6.56
N GLY A 24 7.31 21.85 -5.80
CA GLY A 24 6.73 23.15 -5.44
C GLY A 24 5.78 23.14 -4.24
N ILE A 25 5.50 21.97 -3.64
CA ILE A 25 4.62 21.83 -2.48
C ILE A 25 5.46 21.71 -1.21
N ASP A 26 5.10 22.46 -0.16
CA ASP A 26 5.71 22.33 1.16
C ASP A 26 5.29 21.00 1.80
N GLN A 27 6.24 20.14 2.17
CA GLN A 27 5.92 18.85 2.80
C GLN A 27 5.15 19.00 4.11
N ASP A 28 5.29 20.13 4.80
CA ASP A 28 4.56 20.42 6.03
C ASP A 28 3.07 20.76 5.76
N GLU A 29 2.66 20.95 4.50
CA GLU A 29 1.28 21.19 4.05
C GLU A 29 0.60 19.93 3.48
N LEU A 30 1.32 18.80 3.40
CA LEU A 30 0.76 17.55 2.87
C LEU A 30 -0.24 16.95 3.86
N LEU A 31 -1.41 16.59 3.33
CA LEU A 31 -2.42 15.82 4.05
C LEU A 31 -1.97 14.38 4.24
N ASP A 32 -2.53 13.72 5.27
CA ASP A 32 -2.34 12.30 5.48
C ASP A 32 -2.90 11.51 4.27
N PRO A 33 -2.09 10.67 3.59
CA PRO A 33 -2.54 9.84 2.48
C PRO A 33 -3.77 8.98 2.81
N LEU A 34 -3.98 8.62 4.08
CA LEU A 34 -5.16 7.86 4.52
C LEU A 34 -6.48 8.60 4.28
N LEU A 35 -6.45 9.93 4.17
CA LEU A 35 -7.64 10.73 3.84
C LEU A 35 -8.10 10.54 2.38
N LEU A 36 -7.26 9.95 1.53
CA LEU A 36 -7.58 9.61 0.15
C LEU A 36 -8.08 8.15 0.00
N ALA A 37 -8.21 7.43 1.11
CA ALA A 37 -8.68 6.05 1.10
C ALA A 37 -10.16 5.97 0.71
N ASP A 38 -10.47 5.20 -0.32
CA ASP A 38 -11.85 4.78 -0.62
C ASP A 38 -12.39 3.85 0.49
N PRO A 39 -13.72 3.68 0.64
CA PRO A 39 -14.31 2.82 1.68
C PRO A 39 -13.86 1.35 1.66
N ASP A 40 -13.43 0.84 0.51
CA ASP A 40 -12.93 -0.52 0.30
C ASP A 40 -11.39 -0.63 0.39
N SER A 41 -10.72 0.47 0.73
CA SER A 41 -9.26 0.50 0.92
C SER A 41 -8.89 -0.17 2.24
N CYS A 42 -7.89 -1.06 2.17
CA CYS A 42 -7.35 -1.74 3.34
C CYS A 42 -5.84 -1.51 3.44
N PHE A 43 -5.32 -1.59 4.67
CA PHE A 43 -3.91 -1.37 4.96
C PHE A 43 -3.36 -2.52 5.79
N PHE A 44 -2.15 -2.97 5.45
CA PHE A 44 -1.45 -4.04 6.15
C PHE A 44 0.00 -3.66 6.40
N GLU A 45 0.43 -3.71 7.67
CA GLU A 45 1.80 -3.42 8.05
C GLU A 45 2.73 -4.60 7.73
N PHE A 46 3.74 -4.37 6.90
CA PHE A 46 4.75 -5.36 6.54
C PHE A 46 6.15 -4.75 6.62
N MET A 47 6.98 -5.27 7.55
CA MET A 47 8.37 -4.84 7.76
C MET A 47 8.52 -3.30 7.89
N GLY A 48 7.62 -2.65 8.63
CA GLY A 48 7.64 -1.20 8.85
C GLY A 48 7.05 -0.37 7.70
N VAL A 49 6.40 -1.02 6.73
CA VAL A 49 5.70 -0.37 5.62
C VAL A 49 4.22 -0.70 5.70
N SER A 50 3.38 0.33 5.79
CA SER A 50 1.93 0.19 5.60
C SER A 50 1.60 0.02 4.12
N ILE A 51 1.17 -1.18 3.74
CA ILE A 51 0.84 -1.61 2.37
C ILE A 51 -0.65 -1.41 2.11
N HIS A 52 -0.98 -0.55 1.16
CA HIS A 52 -2.34 -0.36 0.67
C HIS A 52 -2.75 -1.51 -0.25
N HIS A 53 -3.92 -2.07 -0.02
CA HIS A 53 -4.51 -3.11 -0.84
C HIS A 53 -6.04 -3.02 -0.87
N LYS A 54 -6.63 -3.67 -1.86
CA LYS A 54 -8.08 -3.86 -1.97
C LYS A 54 -8.39 -5.31 -2.24
N ILE A 55 -9.56 -5.77 -1.79
CA ILE A 55 -10.02 -7.15 -1.96
C ILE A 55 -11.44 -7.12 -2.52
N SER A 56 -11.67 -7.89 -3.59
CA SER A 56 -13.00 -8.14 -4.12
C SER A 56 -13.31 -9.64 -4.02
N SER A 57 -14.49 -9.98 -3.52
CA SER A 57 -14.94 -11.36 -3.36
C SER A 57 -16.09 -11.66 -4.31
N ALA A 58 -16.20 -12.93 -4.73
CA ALA A 58 -17.29 -13.41 -5.57
C ALA A 58 -18.66 -13.41 -4.85
N GLU A 59 -18.66 -13.32 -3.53
CA GLU A 59 -19.87 -13.31 -2.71
C GLU A 59 -20.46 -11.89 -2.63
N GLY A 60 -21.79 -11.78 -2.57
CA GLY A 60 -22.49 -10.53 -2.23
C GLY A 60 -23.25 -9.81 -3.35
N ASP A 61 -23.18 -10.25 -4.61
CA ASP A 61 -23.99 -9.66 -5.68
C ASP A 61 -24.81 -10.72 -6.42
N GLN A 62 -26.08 -10.42 -6.68
CA GLN A 62 -26.86 -11.05 -7.74
C GLN A 62 -26.31 -10.55 -9.07
N TRP A 63 -25.11 -11.01 -9.46
CA TRP A 63 -24.71 -10.92 -10.85
C TRP A 63 -25.73 -11.74 -11.63
N GLU A 64 -26.65 -11.04 -12.32
CA GLU A 64 -27.60 -11.63 -13.25
C GLU A 64 -26.83 -12.59 -14.15
N GLU A 65 -27.00 -13.87 -13.84
CA GLU A 65 -26.31 -14.98 -14.49
C GLU A 65 -26.76 -14.96 -15.94
N SER A 66 -25.99 -14.26 -16.77
CA SER A 66 -26.22 -14.17 -18.21
C SER A 66 -26.04 -15.56 -18.80
N LYS A 67 -27.14 -16.33 -18.82
CA LYS A 67 -27.42 -17.58 -19.57
C LYS A 67 -26.19 -18.34 -20.11
N CYS A 68 -25.24 -18.68 -19.25
CA CYS A 68 -24.21 -19.66 -19.56
C CYS A 68 -24.53 -20.95 -18.82
N SER A 69 -25.70 -21.50 -19.14
CA SER A 69 -26.33 -22.63 -18.45
C SER A 69 -25.73 -24.00 -18.81
N SER A 70 -24.43 -24.12 -19.09
CA SER A 70 -23.82 -25.42 -19.43
C SER A 70 -22.35 -25.60 -19.02
N SER A 71 -21.78 -24.68 -18.24
CA SER A 71 -20.39 -24.78 -17.78
C SER A 71 -20.28 -24.55 -16.27
N ARG A 72 -20.91 -25.42 -15.46
CA ARG A 72 -20.63 -25.55 -14.00
C ARG A 72 -19.20 -26.06 -13.69
N SER A 73 -18.29 -26.04 -14.68
CA SER A 73 -16.88 -26.44 -14.68
C SER A 73 -16.15 -25.33 -15.43
N CYS A 74 -15.45 -24.36 -14.85
CA CYS A 74 -14.30 -24.49 -13.96
C CYS A 74 -14.15 -23.17 -13.16
N ARG A 75 -14.83 -23.01 -12.03
CA ARG A 75 -14.39 -22.00 -11.05
C ARG A 75 -13.14 -22.56 -10.40
N LEU A 76 -11.99 -21.95 -10.67
CA LEU A 76 -10.70 -22.43 -10.14
C LEU A 76 -10.71 -22.45 -8.60
N GLY A 77 -11.48 -21.57 -7.96
CA GLY A 77 -11.55 -21.44 -6.51
C GLY A 77 -10.26 -20.87 -5.90
N LEU A 78 -9.24 -20.62 -6.71
CA LEU A 78 -7.96 -20.05 -6.31
C LEU A 78 -8.07 -18.54 -6.16
N PRO A 79 -7.44 -17.93 -5.14
CA PRO A 79 -7.31 -16.50 -5.08
C PRO A 79 -6.45 -15.98 -6.25
N MET A 80 -6.70 -14.74 -6.64
CA MET A 80 -5.94 -14.05 -7.67
C MET A 80 -5.32 -12.78 -7.10
N ILE A 81 -4.04 -12.56 -7.41
CA ILE A 81 -3.30 -11.36 -7.02
C ILE A 81 -2.93 -10.58 -8.28
N LEU A 82 -3.34 -9.30 -8.31
CA LEU A 82 -3.09 -8.37 -9.40
C LEU A 82 -1.89 -7.47 -9.04
N LEU A 83 -0.84 -7.55 -9.85
CA LEU A 83 0.36 -6.74 -9.75
C LEU A 83 0.29 -5.62 -10.77
N HIS A 84 0.35 -4.37 -10.33
CA HIS A 84 0.35 -3.24 -11.27
C HIS A 84 1.74 -3.02 -11.92
N GLY A 85 1.73 -2.48 -13.15
CA GLY A 85 2.93 -2.06 -13.86
C GLY A 85 3.50 -0.71 -13.41
N PHE A 86 4.47 -0.19 -14.17
CA PHE A 86 5.08 1.13 -13.93
C PHE A 86 4.05 2.27 -14.07
N GLY A 87 4.08 3.23 -13.14
CA GLY A 87 3.16 4.39 -13.16
C GLY A 87 1.70 4.07 -12.85
N ALA A 88 1.36 2.80 -12.62
CA ALA A 88 0.02 2.36 -12.23
C ALA A 88 -0.09 2.20 -10.70
N THR A 89 -1.32 1.97 -10.24
CA THR A 89 -1.66 1.69 -8.83
C THR A 89 -2.81 0.68 -8.79
N VAL A 90 -3.23 0.27 -7.59
CA VAL A 90 -4.44 -0.53 -7.33
C VAL A 90 -5.66 0.02 -8.07
N PHE A 91 -5.76 1.35 -8.20
CA PHE A 91 -6.85 2.03 -8.89
C PHE A 91 -7.03 1.58 -10.35
N SER A 92 -5.95 1.14 -11.02
CA SER A 92 -6.02 0.64 -12.40
C SER A 92 -6.93 -0.58 -12.53
N TRP A 93 -7.09 -1.36 -11.45
CA TRP A 93 -7.85 -2.61 -11.45
C TRP A 93 -9.32 -2.46 -11.06
N ARG A 94 -9.76 -1.26 -10.63
CA ARG A 94 -11.10 -1.02 -10.04
C ARG A 94 -12.28 -1.57 -10.83
N LYS A 95 -12.20 -1.56 -12.16
CA LYS A 95 -13.29 -2.05 -13.04
C LYS A 95 -13.30 -3.56 -13.23
N VAL A 96 -12.16 -4.24 -13.00
CA VAL A 96 -12.00 -5.66 -13.31
C VAL A 96 -11.92 -6.55 -12.09
N MET A 97 -11.63 -6.01 -10.89
CA MET A 97 -11.52 -6.83 -9.68
C MET A 97 -12.78 -7.66 -9.39
N LYS A 98 -13.97 -7.05 -9.45
CA LYS A 98 -15.24 -7.77 -9.20
C LYS A 98 -15.60 -8.78 -10.32
N PRO A 99 -15.55 -8.42 -11.62
CA PRO A 99 -15.70 -9.41 -12.69
C PRO A 99 -14.73 -10.60 -12.59
N LEU A 100 -13.46 -10.34 -12.26
CA LEU A 100 -12.45 -11.39 -12.08
C LEU A 100 -12.77 -12.27 -10.88
N ALA A 101 -13.25 -11.71 -9.77
CA ALA A 101 -13.62 -12.47 -8.59
C ALA A 101 -14.74 -13.48 -8.90
N HIS A 102 -15.76 -13.06 -9.65
CA HIS A 102 -16.80 -13.98 -10.13
C HIS A 102 -16.26 -15.04 -11.09
N LEU A 103 -15.36 -14.65 -12.00
CA LEU A 103 -14.75 -15.58 -12.96
C LEU A 103 -13.96 -16.69 -12.25
N VAL A 104 -13.10 -16.35 -11.28
CA VAL A 104 -12.33 -17.34 -10.54
C VAL A 104 -13.16 -18.06 -9.47
N GLY A 105 -14.29 -17.49 -9.07
CA GLY A 105 -15.11 -17.99 -7.96
C GLY A 105 -14.43 -17.85 -6.60
N SER A 106 -13.57 -16.85 -6.43
CA SER A 106 -12.72 -16.65 -5.26
C SER A 106 -12.38 -15.17 -5.08
N SER A 107 -11.49 -14.85 -4.14
CA SER A 107 -11.07 -13.48 -3.86
C SER A 107 -10.01 -12.99 -4.85
N VAL A 108 -10.15 -11.75 -5.30
CA VAL A 108 -9.16 -11.02 -6.08
C VAL A 108 -8.59 -9.90 -5.22
N LEU A 109 -7.27 -9.86 -5.09
CA LEU A 109 -6.55 -8.84 -4.33
C LEU A 109 -5.65 -8.04 -5.27
N ALA A 110 -5.59 -6.73 -5.06
CA ALA A 110 -4.59 -5.86 -5.67
C ALA A 110 -3.92 -5.06 -4.57
N PHE A 111 -2.60 -4.83 -4.67
CA PHE A 111 -1.87 -4.00 -3.71
C PHE A 111 -0.90 -3.05 -4.42
N ASP A 112 -0.61 -1.92 -3.77
CA ASP A 112 0.38 -0.96 -4.25
C ASP A 112 1.75 -1.33 -3.68
N ARG A 113 2.75 -1.48 -4.55
CA ARG A 113 4.14 -1.65 -4.10
C ARG A 113 4.63 -0.39 -3.39
N PRO A 114 5.66 -0.49 -2.51
CA PRO A 114 6.28 0.69 -1.91
C PRO A 114 6.63 1.78 -2.94
N ALA A 115 6.38 3.04 -2.57
CA ALA A 115 6.42 4.24 -3.41
C ALA A 115 5.24 4.47 -4.38
N PHE A 116 4.25 3.57 -4.46
CA PHE A 116 3.07 3.72 -5.31
C PHE A 116 1.79 3.85 -4.50
N GLY A 117 0.80 4.51 -5.11
CA GLY A 117 -0.53 4.74 -4.52
C GLY A 117 -0.48 5.20 -3.07
N LEU A 118 -1.32 4.59 -2.24
CA LEU A 118 -1.45 4.91 -0.82
C LEU A 118 -0.53 4.08 0.09
N THR A 119 0.32 3.21 -0.49
CA THR A 119 1.36 2.53 0.28
C THR A 119 2.36 3.56 0.81
N SER A 120 2.71 3.43 2.09
CA SER A 120 3.61 4.36 2.78
C SER A 120 4.99 4.44 2.13
N ARG A 121 5.66 5.59 2.27
CA ARG A 121 7.03 5.85 1.80
C ARG A 121 7.95 5.92 3.01
N VAL A 122 8.85 4.96 3.09
CA VAL A 122 9.81 4.84 4.19
C VAL A 122 11.20 5.31 3.76
N ASP A 123 11.89 6.02 4.65
CA ASP A 123 13.28 6.41 4.42
C ASP A 123 14.17 5.15 4.45
N TYR A 124 14.90 4.87 3.37
CA TYR A 124 15.84 3.75 3.31
C TYR A 124 17.16 4.17 2.63
N PRO A 125 18.34 3.88 3.23
CA PRO A 125 18.49 3.32 4.56
C PRO A 125 17.98 4.29 5.64
N PRO A 126 17.47 3.78 6.77
CA PRO A 126 16.90 4.62 7.81
C PRO A 126 17.95 5.54 8.40
N LYS A 127 17.52 6.75 8.79
CA LYS A 127 18.40 7.74 9.42
C LYS A 127 18.98 7.18 10.72
N PRO A 128 20.20 7.58 11.12
CA PRO A 128 20.87 7.06 12.33
C PRO A 128 20.02 7.15 13.61
N SER A 129 19.19 8.17 13.75
CA SER A 129 18.26 8.34 14.89
C SER A 129 17.10 7.33 14.93
N SER A 130 16.82 6.67 13.81
CA SER A 130 15.82 5.58 13.68
C SER A 130 16.48 4.21 13.55
N ALA A 131 17.82 4.15 13.53
CA ALA A 131 18.58 2.94 13.22
C ALA A 131 18.47 1.85 14.29
N LEU A 132 18.07 2.19 15.52
CA LEU A 132 17.89 1.22 16.60
C LEU A 132 16.75 0.21 16.30
N MET A 133 15.80 0.56 15.43
CA MET A 133 14.73 -0.34 14.95
C MET A 133 15.07 -1.04 13.63
N ALA A 134 16.11 -0.59 12.91
CA ALA A 134 16.42 -1.03 11.55
C ALA A 134 17.46 -2.15 11.47
N ALA A 135 18.01 -2.57 12.61
CA ALA A 135 19.08 -3.55 12.68
C ALA A 135 18.66 -4.97 12.25
N SER A 136 17.35 -5.21 12.05
CA SER A 136 16.81 -6.55 11.79
C SER A 136 16.52 -6.86 10.31
N THR A 137 16.54 -5.89 9.39
CA THR A 137 16.21 -6.17 7.96
C THR A 137 17.07 -5.35 6.99
N HIS A 138 18.05 -6.00 6.35
CA HIS A 138 18.85 -5.44 5.24
C HIS A 138 18.09 -5.34 3.90
N LEU A 139 16.80 -5.70 3.89
CA LEU A 139 16.02 -5.73 2.66
C LEU A 139 15.43 -4.36 2.38
N SER A 140 15.82 -3.77 1.25
CA SER A 140 15.23 -2.51 0.78
C SER A 140 13.73 -2.70 0.50
N PRO A 141 12.84 -1.88 1.09
CA PRO A 141 11.41 -1.86 0.79
C PRO A 141 11.09 -1.66 -0.70
N TYR A 142 11.98 -1.01 -1.42
CA TYR A 142 11.82 -0.68 -2.84
C TYR A 142 12.38 -1.77 -3.77
N SER A 143 12.83 -2.89 -3.22
CA SER A 143 13.36 -4.00 -4.01
C SER A 143 12.26 -4.92 -4.55
N THR A 144 12.56 -5.61 -5.65
CA THR A 144 11.70 -6.69 -6.18
C THR A 144 11.51 -7.79 -5.13
N ALA A 145 12.56 -8.16 -4.40
CA ALA A 145 12.50 -9.19 -3.37
C ALA A 145 11.51 -8.84 -2.25
N PHE A 146 11.48 -7.58 -1.78
CA PHE A 146 10.46 -7.12 -0.82
C PHE A 146 9.06 -7.26 -1.40
N SER A 147 8.86 -6.83 -2.65
CA SER A 147 7.57 -6.93 -3.33
C SER A 147 7.09 -8.38 -3.45
N SER A 148 8.00 -9.32 -3.73
CA SER A 148 7.70 -10.75 -3.75
C SER A 148 7.29 -11.28 -2.37
N LEU A 149 7.95 -10.86 -1.29
CA LEU A 149 7.57 -11.25 0.07
C LEU A 149 6.20 -10.70 0.48
N VAL A 150 5.87 -9.48 0.07
CA VAL A 150 4.53 -8.92 0.25
C VAL A 150 3.49 -9.77 -0.50
N THR A 151 3.75 -10.15 -1.75
CA THR A 151 2.87 -11.05 -2.51
C THR A 151 2.64 -12.38 -1.79
N LEU A 152 3.70 -13.03 -1.30
CA LEU A 152 3.60 -14.28 -0.54
C LEU A 152 2.77 -14.09 0.74
N SER A 153 3.00 -13.00 1.47
CA SER A 153 2.23 -12.68 2.68
C SER A 153 0.74 -12.49 2.39
N PHE A 154 0.39 -11.98 1.21
CA PHE A 154 -1.01 -11.91 0.77
C PHE A 154 -1.58 -13.26 0.36
N MET A 155 -0.79 -14.17 -0.21
CA MET A 155 -1.24 -15.54 -0.47
C MET A 155 -1.64 -16.25 0.83
N ASP A 156 -0.84 -16.10 1.88
CA ASP A 156 -1.15 -16.67 3.20
C ASP A 156 -2.42 -16.06 3.80
N LYS A 157 -2.62 -14.74 3.63
CA LYS A 157 -3.84 -14.04 4.08
C LYS A 157 -5.09 -14.44 3.31
N LEU A 158 -4.98 -14.72 2.01
CA LEU A 158 -6.10 -15.09 1.16
C LEU A 158 -6.40 -16.59 1.31
N LYS A 159 -7.21 -16.92 2.32
CA LYS A 159 -7.73 -18.28 2.58
C LYS A 159 -6.64 -19.36 2.82
N GLY A 160 -5.39 -18.97 3.13
CA GLY A 160 -4.31 -19.91 3.42
C GLY A 160 -4.03 -20.89 2.28
N SER A 161 -4.20 -20.47 1.02
CA SER A 161 -4.06 -21.35 -0.12
C SER A 161 -2.60 -21.52 -0.53
N ASP A 162 -2.15 -22.76 -0.76
CA ASP A 162 -0.83 -23.05 -1.32
C ASP A 162 -0.64 -22.56 -2.77
N LYS A 163 -1.72 -22.13 -3.43
CA LYS A 163 -1.74 -21.76 -4.86
C LYS A 163 -2.55 -20.49 -5.08
N ALA A 164 -2.00 -19.59 -5.88
CA ALA A 164 -2.68 -18.38 -6.33
C ALA A 164 -2.44 -18.13 -7.82
N ILE A 165 -3.33 -17.39 -8.45
CA ILE A 165 -3.16 -16.88 -9.81
C ILE A 165 -2.49 -15.51 -9.70
N LEU A 166 -1.37 -15.32 -10.41
CA LEU A 166 -0.68 -14.03 -10.47
C LEU A 166 -0.91 -13.38 -11.84
N VAL A 167 -1.31 -12.12 -11.85
CA VAL A 167 -1.53 -11.32 -13.08
C VAL A 167 -0.72 -10.03 -12.96
N GLY A 168 0.03 -9.65 -14.00
CA GLY A 168 0.87 -8.46 -14.02
C GLY A 168 0.79 -7.70 -15.34
#